data_AF-A0A7C3SMI7-F1
#
_entry.id   AF-A0A7C3SMI7-F1
#
_cell.length_a   1.000
_cell.length_b   1.000
_cell.length_c   1.000
_cell.angle_alpha   90.00
_cell.angle_beta   90.00
_cell.angle_gamma   90.00
#
_symmetry.space_group_name_H-M   'P 1'
#
loop_
_entity.id
_entity.type
_entity.pdbx_description
1 polymer ?
#
loop_
_entity_poly.entity_id
_entity_poly.type
_entity_poly.pdbx_seq_one_letter_code
_entity_poly.pdbx_strand_id
1 'polypeptide(L)'
;MEKKKNINRRYLPSISDLLDRLSIDLLKIVFIEDKKDVYEKEIDDILHDIDQILRSYEDIKITSTLLKSLIILSQINTHIWYNEKSVREGKDQDLYKLKLTHSLNGIRNLMKNRILSELKEEKGYDYKTDCLAAEFKEWNSLCK
;
A
#
# COMPACT_ATOMS: atom_id res chain seq x y z
N MET A 1 18.27 25.50 -11.12
CA MET A 1 17.58 24.81 -10.02
C MET A 1 16.15 25.29 -9.99
N GLU A 2 15.23 24.52 -10.54
CA GLU A 2 13.81 24.82 -10.43
C GLU A 2 13.37 24.78 -8.97
N LYS A 3 12.69 25.84 -8.53
CA LYS A 3 12.08 25.91 -7.21
C LYS A 3 10.99 24.84 -7.18
N LYS A 4 11.21 23.74 -6.46
CA LYS A 4 10.12 22.81 -6.10
C LYS A 4 8.95 23.65 -5.57
N LYS A 5 7.78 23.54 -6.21
CA LYS A 5 6.53 24.10 -5.70
C LYS A 5 6.43 23.78 -4.21
N ASN A 6 6.03 24.74 -3.40
CA ASN A 6 5.97 24.57 -1.95
C ASN A 6 4.85 23.56 -1.62
N ILE A 7 5.21 22.29 -1.42
CA ILE A 7 4.25 21.20 -1.21
C ILE A 7 3.86 21.19 0.28
N ASN A 8 2.67 21.68 0.61
CA ASN A 8 2.18 21.70 1.99
C ASN A 8 1.56 20.34 2.34
N ARG A 9 2.43 19.41 2.74
CA ARG A 9 2.08 18.04 3.12
C ARG A 9 1.89 17.90 4.63
N ARG A 10 0.89 17.11 5.02
CA ARG A 10 0.59 16.70 6.41
C ARG A 10 1.46 15.53 6.86
N TYR A 11 1.91 14.68 5.92
CA TYR A 11 2.72 13.50 6.20
C TYR A 11 4.05 13.50 5.42
N LEU A 12 5.09 12.91 6.03
CA LEU A 12 6.42 12.71 5.43
C LEU A 12 6.63 11.48 4.51
N PRO A 13 5.86 10.36 4.60
CA PRO A 13 6.07 9.15 3.81
C PRO A 13 6.02 9.35 2.28
N SER A 14 6.41 8.33 1.52
CA SER A 14 6.34 8.35 0.06
C SER A 14 4.88 8.25 -0.44
N ILE A 15 4.64 8.52 -1.72
CA ILE A 15 3.31 8.34 -2.31
C ILE A 15 2.84 6.88 -2.24
N SER A 16 3.74 5.90 -2.39
CA SER A 16 3.38 4.49 -2.29
C SER A 16 3.01 4.10 -0.85
N ASP A 17 3.64 4.68 0.16
CA ASP A 17 3.26 4.50 1.56
C ASP A 17 1.89 5.14 1.86
N LEU A 18 1.59 6.29 1.26
CA LEU A 18 0.29 6.95 1.40
C LEU A 18 -0.83 6.12 0.75
N LEU A 19 -0.62 5.61 -0.45
CA LEU A 19 -1.57 4.74 -1.15
C LEU A 19 -1.81 3.42 -0.40
N ASP A 20 -0.75 2.87 0.16
CA ASP A 20 -0.80 1.69 1.01
C ASP A 20 -1.64 1.94 2.26
N ARG A 21 -1.37 3.03 2.99
CA ARG A 21 -2.16 3.46 4.16
C ARG A 21 -3.62 3.75 3.81
N LEU A 22 -3.86 4.51 2.73
CA LEU A 22 -5.20 4.80 2.22
C LEU A 22 -6.00 3.51 2.04
N SER A 23 -5.41 2.50 1.39
CA SER A 23 -6.11 1.23 1.16
C SER A 23 -6.44 0.49 2.46
N ILE A 24 -5.63 0.65 3.51
CA ILE A 24 -5.87 0.06 4.83
C ILE A 24 -6.97 0.83 5.58
N ASP A 25 -6.94 2.16 5.54
CA ASP A 25 -7.95 2.98 6.24
C ASP A 25 -9.33 2.86 5.58
N LEU A 26 -9.38 2.67 4.27
CA LEU A 26 -10.60 2.29 3.55
C LEU A 26 -11.12 0.90 3.94
N LEU A 27 -10.26 -0.04 4.37
CA LEU A 27 -10.74 -1.30 4.96
C LEU A 27 -11.28 -1.07 6.37
N LYS A 28 -10.59 -0.25 7.18
CA LYS A 28 -11.02 0.07 8.55
C LYS A 28 -12.39 0.74 8.56
N ILE A 29 -12.65 1.72 7.71
CA ILE A 29 -13.95 2.42 7.68
C ILE A 29 -15.13 1.48 7.31
N VAL A 30 -14.85 0.44 6.51
CA VAL A 30 -15.84 -0.58 6.12
C VAL A 30 -16.07 -1.60 7.23
N PHE A 31 -14.99 -2.08 7.87
CA PHE A 31 -15.05 -3.22 8.77
C PHE A 31 -15.07 -2.90 10.27
N ILE A 32 -14.73 -1.66 10.67
CA ILE A 32 -14.79 -1.19 12.05
C ILE A 32 -15.94 -0.20 12.17
N GLU A 33 -16.91 -0.52 13.03
CA GLU A 33 -18.08 0.34 13.25
C GLU A 33 -17.75 1.56 14.13
N ASP A 34 -16.80 1.43 15.05
CA ASP A 34 -16.35 2.49 15.95
C ASP A 34 -15.27 3.40 15.33
N LYS A 35 -15.23 4.68 15.76
CA LYS A 35 -14.19 5.67 15.40
C LYS A 35 -14.09 5.98 13.90
N LYS A 36 -15.20 5.89 13.16
CA LYS A 36 -15.23 6.21 11.73
C LYS A 36 -14.77 7.63 11.42
N ASP A 37 -15.13 8.58 12.27
CA ASP A 37 -14.70 9.99 12.20
C ASP A 37 -13.17 10.14 12.17
N VAL A 38 -12.45 9.30 12.94
CA VAL A 38 -10.98 9.28 12.94
C VAL A 38 -10.44 8.77 11.61
N TYR A 39 -11.02 7.70 11.07
CA TYR A 39 -10.59 7.12 9.79
C TYR A 39 -10.94 8.02 8.60
N GLU A 40 -12.11 8.65 8.60
CA GLU A 40 -12.51 9.63 7.59
C GLU A 40 -11.51 10.80 7.54
N LYS A 41 -11.14 11.34 8.71
CA LYS A 41 -10.12 12.39 8.79
C LYS A 41 -8.75 11.93 8.30
N GLU A 42 -8.32 10.72 8.68
CA GLU A 42 -7.04 10.16 8.21
C GLU A 42 -7.04 9.98 6.68
N ILE A 43 -8.13 9.48 6.12
CA ILE A 43 -8.35 9.35 4.67
C ILE A 43 -8.27 10.73 3.99
N ASP A 44 -8.97 11.73 4.51
CA ASP A 44 -8.95 13.09 3.95
C ASP A 44 -7.55 13.72 3.99
N ASP A 45 -6.81 13.54 5.10
CA ASP A 45 -5.43 14.01 5.22
C ASP A 45 -4.51 13.32 4.21
N ILE A 46 -4.68 12.01 3.98
CA ILE A 46 -3.91 11.23 3.01
C ILE A 46 -4.24 11.64 1.57
N LEU A 47 -5.52 11.78 1.24
CA LEU A 47 -5.98 12.20 -0.09
C LEU A 47 -5.46 13.60 -0.43
N HIS A 48 -5.50 14.53 0.53
CA HIS A 48 -4.91 15.86 0.37
C HIS A 48 -3.43 15.75 0.00
N ASP A 49 -2.65 14.95 0.73
CA ASP A 49 -1.21 14.78 0.47
C ASP A 49 -0.92 14.10 -0.87
N ILE A 50 -1.70 13.09 -1.25
CA ILE A 50 -1.59 12.44 -2.57
C ILE A 50 -1.82 13.49 -3.66
N ASP A 51 -2.88 14.30 -3.55
CA ASP A 51 -3.16 15.39 -4.48
C ASP A 51 -2.01 16.39 -4.57
N GLN A 52 -1.42 16.78 -3.44
CA GLN A 52 -0.28 17.70 -3.44
C GLN A 52 0.94 17.11 -4.14
N ILE A 53 1.22 15.82 -3.94
CA ILE A 53 2.33 15.12 -4.62
C ILE A 53 2.05 15.02 -6.12
N LEU A 54 0.86 14.57 -6.52
CA LEU A 54 0.51 14.40 -7.93
C LEU A 54 0.57 15.74 -8.68
N ARG A 55 0.10 16.85 -8.08
CA ARG A 55 0.20 18.20 -8.67
C ARG A 55 1.64 18.71 -8.80
N SER A 56 2.60 18.07 -8.13
CA SER A 56 4.02 18.40 -8.24
C SER A 56 4.71 17.72 -9.42
N TYR A 57 4.09 16.68 -9.99
CA TYR A 57 4.55 16.05 -11.23
C TYR A 57 4.15 16.89 -12.43
N GLU A 58 5.07 17.06 -13.37
CA GLU A 58 4.80 17.75 -14.65
C GLU A 58 3.97 16.86 -15.58
N ASP A 59 4.32 15.57 -15.68
CA ASP A 59 3.63 14.58 -16.50
C ASP A 59 3.46 13.26 -15.74
N ILE A 60 2.22 12.92 -15.41
CA ILE A 60 1.87 11.61 -14.85
C ILE A 60 1.30 10.75 -15.98
N LYS A 61 1.95 9.62 -16.25
CA LYS A 61 1.40 8.61 -17.16
C LYS A 61 0.65 7.56 -16.38
N ILE A 62 -0.66 7.48 -16.60
CA ILE A 62 -1.47 6.36 -16.08
C ILE A 62 -1.21 5.15 -16.97
N THR A 63 -0.33 4.26 -16.52
CA THR A 63 0.00 3.02 -17.23
C THR A 63 -0.83 1.84 -16.72
N SER A 64 -0.96 0.79 -17.53
CA SER A 64 -1.58 -0.46 -17.08
C SER A 64 -0.81 -1.09 -15.91
N THR A 65 0.51 -0.91 -15.86
CA THR A 65 1.37 -1.37 -14.75
C THR A 65 1.02 -0.65 -13.45
N LEU A 66 0.91 0.69 -13.48
CA LEU A 66 0.53 1.48 -12.32
C LEU A 66 -0.84 1.06 -11.77
N LEU A 67 -1.83 0.92 -12.67
CA LEU A 67 -3.19 0.48 -12.30
C LEU A 67 -3.19 -0.93 -11.71
N LYS A 68 -2.50 -1.88 -12.36
CA LYS A 68 -2.34 -3.25 -11.87
C LYS A 68 -1.72 -3.27 -10.48
N SER A 69 -0.67 -2.49 -10.24
CA SER A 69 0.01 -2.43 -8.95
C SER A 69 -0.86 -1.85 -7.84
N LEU A 70 -1.65 -0.82 -8.13
CA LEU A 70 -2.62 -0.26 -7.18
C LEU A 70 -3.70 -1.28 -6.80
N ILE A 71 -4.27 -1.98 -7.79
CA ILE A 71 -5.29 -3.00 -7.56
C ILE A 71 -4.72 -4.14 -6.71
N ILE A 72 -3.55 -4.66 -7.07
CA ILE A 72 -2.91 -5.74 -6.31
C ILE A 72 -2.61 -5.27 -4.87
N LEU A 73 -2.06 -4.06 -4.68
CA LEU A 73 -1.78 -3.51 -3.35
C LEU A 73 -3.04 -3.54 -2.46
N SER A 74 -4.17 -3.06 -2.97
CA SER A 74 -5.46 -3.06 -2.25
C SER A 74 -5.95 -4.48 -1.94
N GLN A 75 -5.89 -5.40 -2.91
CA GLN A 75 -6.31 -6.79 -2.71
C GLN A 75 -5.41 -7.51 -1.68
N ILE A 76 -4.10 -7.30 -1.74
CA ILE A 76 -3.14 -7.88 -0.79
C ILE A 76 -3.40 -7.37 0.62
N ASN A 77 -3.63 -6.06 0.80
CA ASN A 77 -3.99 -5.51 2.10
C ASN A 77 -5.32 -6.08 2.62
N THR A 78 -6.27 -6.37 1.74
CA THR A 78 -7.53 -7.05 2.10
C THR A 78 -7.29 -8.47 2.59
N HIS A 79 -6.45 -9.26 1.90
CA HIS A 79 -6.09 -10.61 2.33
C HIS A 79 -5.33 -10.62 3.66
N ILE A 80 -4.38 -9.70 3.84
CA ILE A 80 -3.67 -9.52 5.11
C ILE A 80 -4.66 -9.21 6.23
N TRP A 81 -5.60 -8.29 6.02
CA TRP A 81 -6.64 -7.94 7.00
C TRP A 81 -7.43 -9.16 7.49
N TYR A 82 -7.93 -9.99 6.57
CA TYR A 82 -8.70 -11.18 6.93
C TYR A 82 -7.85 -12.23 7.67
N ASN A 83 -6.60 -12.43 7.24
CA ASN A 83 -5.69 -13.34 7.93
C ASN A 83 -5.43 -12.89 9.36
N GLU A 84 -5.07 -11.62 9.56
CA GLU A 84 -4.82 -11.07 10.89
C GLU A 84 -6.06 -11.07 11.77
N LYS A 85 -7.25 -10.79 11.20
CA LYS A 85 -8.53 -10.88 11.94
C LYS A 85 -8.76 -12.31 12.43
N SER A 86 -8.54 -13.31 11.58
CA SER A 86 -8.69 -14.73 11.92
C SER A 86 -7.78 -15.14 13.09
N VAL A 87 -6.53 -14.66 13.08
CA VAL A 87 -5.55 -14.91 14.15
C VAL A 87 -5.98 -14.22 15.46
N ARG A 88 -6.39 -12.94 15.39
CA ARG A 88 -6.86 -12.17 16.58
C ARG A 88 -8.08 -12.79 17.25
N GLU A 89 -9.00 -13.36 16.47
CA GLU A 89 -10.20 -14.02 16.98
C GLU A 89 -9.90 -15.41 17.60
N GLY A 90 -8.63 -15.85 17.59
CA GLY A 90 -8.22 -17.16 18.11
C GLY A 90 -8.74 -18.33 17.28
N LYS A 91 -9.37 -18.06 16.13
CA LYS A 91 -9.90 -19.08 15.21
C LYS A 91 -8.77 -19.87 14.56
N ASP A 92 -7.60 -19.25 14.44
CA ASP A 92 -6.42 -19.84 13.84
C ASP A 92 -5.16 -19.35 14.55
N GLN A 93 -4.55 -20.19 15.38
CA GLN A 93 -3.09 -20.17 15.60
C GLN A 93 -2.36 -20.85 14.42
N ASP A 94 -2.95 -20.73 13.23
CA ASP A 94 -2.53 -21.49 12.06
C ASP A 94 -1.24 -20.91 11.51
N LEU A 95 -0.16 -21.69 11.68
CA LEU A 95 1.16 -21.41 11.14
C LEU A 95 1.09 -21.08 9.65
N TYR A 96 0.14 -21.65 8.90
CA TYR A 96 -0.11 -21.34 7.50
C TYR A 96 -0.50 -19.88 7.27
N LYS A 97 -1.48 -19.33 8.01
CA LYS A 97 -1.95 -17.95 7.83
C LYS A 97 -0.87 -16.92 8.19
N LEU A 98 -0.05 -17.22 9.20
CA LEU A 98 1.10 -16.38 9.56
C LEU A 98 2.15 -16.37 8.43
N LYS A 99 2.51 -17.54 7.90
CA LYS A 99 3.44 -17.69 6.77
C LYS A 99 2.91 -17.03 5.49
N LEU A 100 1.62 -17.18 5.23
CA LEU A 100 0.94 -16.52 4.11
C LEU A 100 0.97 -15.00 4.28
N THR A 101 0.69 -14.48 5.48
CA THR A 101 0.75 -13.03 5.76
C THR A 101 2.15 -12.46 5.55
N HIS A 102 3.20 -13.17 5.99
CA HIS A 102 4.59 -12.76 5.72
C HIS A 102 4.87 -12.69 4.20
N SER A 103 4.43 -13.72 3.47
CA SER A 103 4.57 -13.79 2.01
C SER A 103 3.82 -12.67 1.28
N LEU A 104 2.60 -12.36 1.70
CA LEU A 104 1.78 -11.28 1.16
C LEU A 104 2.42 -9.89 1.42
N ASN A 105 3.08 -9.70 2.55
CA ASN A 105 3.83 -8.46 2.82
C ASN A 105 4.99 -8.24 1.83
N GLY A 106 5.62 -9.32 1.34
CA GLY A 106 6.59 -9.23 0.25
C GLY A 106 5.98 -8.69 -1.05
N ILE A 107 4.79 -9.19 -1.43
CA ILE A 107 4.07 -8.71 -2.61
C ILE A 107 3.61 -7.26 -2.44
N ARG A 108 3.13 -6.89 -1.25
CA ARG A 108 2.77 -5.51 -0.87
C ARG A 108 3.94 -4.56 -1.11
N ASN A 109 5.12 -4.89 -0.59
CA ASN A 109 6.33 -4.07 -0.77
C ASN A 109 6.75 -4.00 -2.24
N LEU A 110 6.66 -5.11 -2.98
CA LEU A 110 6.96 -5.12 -4.41
C LEU A 110 6.01 -4.19 -5.19
N MET A 111 4.72 -4.19 -4.88
CA MET A 111 3.76 -3.30 -5.54
C MET A 111 4.02 -1.84 -5.20
N LYS A 112 4.41 -1.53 -3.96
CA LYS A 112 4.83 -0.18 -3.56
C LYS A 112 6.04 0.29 -4.35
N ASN A 113 7.06 -0.56 -4.50
CA ASN A 113 8.25 -0.26 -5.31
C ASN A 113 7.91 -0.08 -6.79
N ARG A 114 7.01 -0.91 -7.33
CA ARG A 114 6.54 -0.79 -8.72
C ARG A 114 5.78 0.52 -8.95
N ILE A 115 4.92 0.93 -8.01
CA ILE A 115 4.24 2.24 -8.03
C ILE A 115 5.28 3.38 -8.05
N LEU A 116 6.28 3.32 -7.18
CA LEU A 116 7.35 4.33 -7.16
C LEU A 116 8.13 4.37 -8.48
N SER A 117 8.46 3.22 -9.04
CA SER A 117 9.15 3.13 -10.34
C SER A 117 8.34 3.72 -11.49
N GLU A 118 7.03 3.44 -11.56
CA GLU A 118 6.14 4.00 -12.59
C GLU A 118 6.00 5.53 -12.46
N LEU A 119 6.08 6.05 -11.23
CA LEU A 119 6.07 7.48 -10.93
C LEU A 119 7.48 8.11 -10.96
N LYS A 120 8.53 7.33 -11.25
CA LYS A 120 9.94 7.76 -11.27
C LYS A 120 10.41 8.39 -9.94
N GLU A 121 9.92 7.86 -8.82
CA GLU A 121 10.27 8.28 -7.47
C GLU A 121 11.30 7.33 -6.85
N GLU A 122 12.43 7.87 -6.39
CA GLU A 122 13.44 7.09 -5.66
C GLU A 122 13.20 7.13 -4.14
N LYS A 123 12.54 8.19 -3.64
CA LYS A 123 12.31 8.35 -2.20
C LYS A 123 11.25 7.35 -1.72
N GLY A 124 11.65 6.50 -0.78
CA GLY A 124 10.78 5.48 -0.18
C GLY A 124 10.86 4.11 -0.86
N TYR A 125 11.77 3.94 -1.83
CA TYR A 125 12.03 2.65 -2.43
C TYR A 125 12.61 1.68 -1.38
N ASP A 126 12.03 0.49 -1.26
CA ASP A 126 12.54 -0.56 -0.37
C ASP A 126 13.46 -1.51 -1.12
N TYR A 127 14.76 -1.44 -0.83
CA TYR A 127 15.77 -2.30 -1.46
C TYR A 127 15.84 -3.70 -0.84
N LYS A 128 15.15 -3.95 0.29
CA LYS A 128 15.09 -5.26 0.90
C LYS A 128 14.06 -6.12 0.15
N THR A 129 14.51 -6.78 -0.90
CA THR A 129 13.67 -7.67 -1.73
C THR A 129 13.48 -9.08 -1.15
N ASP A 130 14.02 -9.35 0.05
CA ASP A 130 14.19 -10.70 0.61
C ASP A 130 12.90 -11.42 1.05
N CYS A 131 11.73 -10.82 0.80
CA CYS A 131 10.43 -11.35 1.22
C CYS A 131 9.59 -11.94 0.08
N LEU A 132 10.17 -12.23 -1.10
CA LEU A 132 9.46 -12.99 -2.14
C LEU A 132 9.17 -14.41 -1.62
N ALA A 133 8.02 -14.54 -0.97
CA ALA A 133 7.27 -15.74 -0.62
C ALA A 133 7.90 -17.05 -1.11
N ALA A 134 9.01 -17.48 -0.48
CA ALA A 134 9.67 -18.72 -0.89
C ALA A 134 8.70 -19.91 -0.78
N GLU A 135 7.72 -19.80 0.14
CA GLU A 135 6.69 -20.79 0.44
C GLU A 135 5.40 -20.64 -0.40
N PHE A 136 5.13 -19.51 -1.07
CA PHE A 136 3.86 -19.28 -1.83
C PHE A 136 4.09 -18.76 -3.25
N LYS A 137 4.81 -19.56 -4.04
CA LYS A 137 5.22 -19.19 -5.42
C LYS A 137 4.07 -18.96 -6.40
N GLU A 138 2.88 -19.48 -6.11
CA GLU A 138 1.70 -19.37 -6.98
C GLU A 138 1.30 -17.89 -7.23
N TRP A 139 1.52 -17.03 -6.23
CA TRP A 139 1.17 -15.62 -6.27
C TRP A 139 2.25 -14.75 -6.94
N ASN A 140 3.42 -15.31 -7.24
CA ASN A 140 4.49 -14.62 -7.98
C ASN A 140 4.06 -14.25 -9.41
N SER A 141 3.02 -14.88 -9.95
CA SER A 141 2.43 -14.50 -11.24
C SER A 141 1.87 -13.07 -11.22
N LEU A 142 1.37 -12.59 -10.07
CA LEU A 142 0.91 -11.22 -9.88
C LEU A 142 2.06 -10.20 -10.01
N CYS A 143 3.27 -10.65 -9.69
CA CYS A 143 4.50 -9.86 -9.64
C CYS A 143 5.21 -9.74 -10.99
N LYS A 144 4.78 -10.49 -12.00
CA LYS A 144 5.23 -10.37 -13.40
C LYS A 144 4.49 -9.19 -14.02
#